data_AF-A0A537ZHA6-F1
#
_entry.id   AF-A0A537ZHA6-F1
#
_cell.length_a   1.000
_cell.length_b   1.000
_cell.length_c   1.000
_cell.angle_alpha   90.00
_cell.angle_beta   90.00
_cell.angle_gamma   90.00
#
_symmetry.space_group_name_H-M   'P 1'
#
loop_
_entity.id
_entity.type
_entity.pdbx_description
1 polymer ?
#
loop_
_entity_poly.entity_id
_entity_poly.type
_entity_poly.pdbx_seq_one_letter_code
_entity_poly.pdbx_strand_id
1 'polypeptide(L)'
;MTKLQIRSVQDPIATPGAARAAVEALKLMDAMGLMEAGESIEVLDLETVRRMAQRAAGAGIAETAAVALRAQGKPQSKDVEAVLETLRRALEASPVPEFEWPS
;
A
#
# COMPACT_ATOMS: atom_id res chain seq x y z
N MET A 1 9.41 -15.51 -0.40
CA MET A 1 7.94 -15.35 -0.38
C MET A 1 7.55 -14.70 0.93
N THR A 2 7.03 -13.48 0.86
CA THR A 2 6.47 -12.78 2.03
C THR A 2 5.09 -13.38 2.33
N LYS A 3 4.77 -13.58 3.61
CA LYS A 3 3.47 -14.14 4.00
C LYS A 3 2.57 -13.00 4.47
N LEU A 4 1.78 -12.44 3.55
CA LEU A 4 0.83 -11.38 3.90
C LEU A 4 -0.33 -11.96 4.72
N GLN A 5 -0.39 -11.63 6.02
CA GLN A 5 -1.44 -12.11 6.95
C GLN A 5 -2.11 -10.96 7.69
N ILE A 6 -3.19 -10.42 7.13
CA ILE A 6 -3.99 -9.36 7.77
C ILE A 6 -5.02 -9.99 8.71
N ARG A 7 -4.90 -9.76 10.01
CA ARG A 7 -5.82 -10.30 11.04
C ARG A 7 -6.96 -9.35 11.37
N SER A 8 -6.74 -8.04 11.23
CA SER A 8 -7.76 -7.02 11.45
C SER A 8 -7.55 -5.82 10.54
N VAL A 9 -8.64 -5.11 10.24
CA VAL A 9 -8.64 -3.84 9.51
C VAL A 9 -9.32 -2.81 10.39
N GLN A 10 -8.73 -1.63 10.53
CA GLN A 10 -9.24 -0.56 11.39
C GLN A 10 -9.58 0.70 10.61
N ASP A 11 -10.45 1.53 11.16
CA ASP A 11 -10.72 2.86 10.61
C ASP A 11 -9.43 3.70 10.53
N PRO A 12 -9.26 4.51 9.47
CA PRO A 12 -10.23 4.82 8.42
C PRO A 12 -10.21 3.81 7.23
N ILE A 13 -9.50 2.69 7.34
CA ILE A 13 -9.30 1.70 6.26
C ILE A 13 -10.41 0.65 6.20
N ALA A 14 -11.23 0.53 7.25
CA ALA A 14 -12.26 -0.49 7.37
C ALA A 14 -13.43 -0.36 6.36
N THR A 15 -13.45 0.67 5.51
CA THR A 15 -14.41 0.72 4.41
C THR A 15 -14.06 -0.34 3.35
N PRO A 16 -15.05 -0.95 2.67
CA PRO A 16 -14.76 -1.96 1.65
C PRO A 16 -13.84 -1.48 0.52
N GLY A 17 -13.99 -0.21 0.10
CA GLY A 17 -13.16 0.39 -0.94
C GLY A 17 -11.71 0.61 -0.48
N ALA A 18 -11.50 1.25 0.67
CA ALA A 18 -10.17 1.47 1.23
C ALA A 18 -9.45 0.15 1.54
N ALA A 19 -10.12 -0.81 2.17
CA ALA A 19 -9.55 -2.11 2.48
C ALA A 19 -9.10 -2.84 1.20
N ARG A 20 -9.93 -2.85 0.16
CA ARG A 20 -9.59 -3.44 -1.14
C ARG A 20 -8.37 -2.75 -1.75
N ALA A 21 -8.39 -1.42 -1.86
CA ALA A 21 -7.28 -0.68 -2.47
C ALA A 21 -5.96 -0.90 -1.73
N ALA A 22 -5.98 -0.94 -0.39
CA ALA A 22 -4.82 -1.23 0.43
C ALA A 22 -4.28 -2.67 0.22
N VAL A 23 -5.16 -3.68 0.14
CA VAL A 23 -4.74 -5.07 -0.10
C VAL A 23 -4.12 -5.23 -1.49
N GLU A 24 -4.71 -4.62 -2.52
CA GLU A 24 -4.13 -4.67 -3.87
C GLU A 24 -2.79 -3.94 -3.96
N ALA A 25 -2.66 -2.77 -3.31
CA ALA A 25 -1.38 -2.08 -3.20
C ALA A 25 -0.32 -2.95 -2.50
N LEU A 26 -0.68 -3.67 -1.43
CA LEU A 26 0.24 -4.57 -0.74
C LEU A 26 0.73 -5.72 -1.62
N LYS A 27 -0.15 -6.32 -2.43
CA LYS A 27 0.24 -7.37 -3.38
C LYS A 27 1.23 -6.86 -4.42
N LEU A 28 0.98 -5.67 -4.97
CA LEU A 28 1.88 -5.04 -5.94
C LEU A 28 3.23 -4.71 -5.31
N MET A 29 3.23 -4.14 -4.11
CA MET A 29 4.46 -3.88 -3.36
C MET A 29 5.27 -5.16 -3.09
N ASP A 30 4.62 -6.26 -2.73
CA ASP A 30 5.29 -7.56 -2.55
C ASP A 30 5.88 -8.08 -3.86
N ALA A 31 5.11 -8.03 -4.95
CA ALA A 31 5.56 -8.43 -6.29
C ALA A 31 6.77 -7.60 -6.78
N MET A 32 6.84 -6.33 -6.37
CA MET A 32 7.95 -5.41 -6.69
C MET A 32 9.14 -5.52 -5.71
N GLY A 33 9.05 -6.36 -4.69
CA GLY A 33 10.10 -6.48 -3.66
C GLY A 33 10.23 -5.26 -2.75
N LEU A 34 9.17 -4.44 -2.63
CA LEU A 34 9.10 -3.27 -1.76
C LEU A 34 8.72 -3.61 -0.30
N MET A 35 8.41 -4.88 -0.05
CA MET A 35 8.08 -5.44 1.27
C MET A 35 9.31 -6.12 1.86
N GLU A 36 9.49 -6.05 3.18
CA GLU A 36 10.61 -6.73 3.84
C GLU A 36 10.37 -8.25 3.88
N ALA A 37 11.44 -9.03 3.68
CA ALA A 37 11.34 -10.48 3.71
C ALA A 37 10.89 -10.97 5.10
N GLY A 38 9.74 -11.63 5.15
CA GLY A 38 9.15 -12.10 6.41
C GLY A 38 8.31 -11.05 7.14
N GLU A 39 8.08 -9.87 6.56
CA GLU A 39 7.15 -8.89 7.10
C GLU A 39 5.72 -9.46 7.16
N SER A 40 5.10 -9.32 8.33
CA SER A 40 3.70 -9.69 8.55
C SER A 40 2.90 -8.47 9.01
N ILE A 41 1.87 -8.12 8.26
CA ILE A 41 0.96 -7.02 8.61
C ILE A 41 -0.22 -7.59 9.38
N GLU A 42 -0.14 -7.64 10.71
CA GLU A 42 -1.24 -8.17 11.51
C GLU A 42 -2.47 -7.25 11.53
N VAL A 43 -2.25 -5.94 11.48
CA VAL A 43 -3.29 -4.90 11.51
C VAL A 43 -3.13 -3.98 10.32
N LEU A 44 -4.20 -3.82 9.54
CA LEU A 44 -4.27 -2.86 8.46
C LEU A 44 -4.95 -1.58 8.96
N ASP A 45 -4.12 -0.60 9.33
CA ASP A 45 -4.52 0.71 9.85
C ASP A 45 -3.84 1.86 9.10
N LEU A 46 -4.11 3.10 9.54
CA LEU A 46 -3.53 4.29 8.91
C LEU A 46 -2.00 4.34 9.01
N GLU A 47 -1.41 3.84 10.09
CA GLU A 47 0.03 3.82 10.26
C GLU A 47 0.69 2.86 9.25
N THR A 48 0.08 1.69 9.07
CA THR A 48 0.48 0.71 8.06
C THR A 48 0.40 1.31 6.66
N VAL A 49 -0.70 1.97 6.33
CA VAL A 49 -0.85 2.67 5.03
C VAL A 49 0.19 3.78 4.85
N ARG A 50 0.51 4.53 5.90
CA ARG A 50 1.59 5.55 5.87
C ARG A 50 2.96 4.92 5.60
N ARG A 51 3.28 3.79 6.24
CA ARG A 51 4.54 3.07 6.00
C ARG A 51 4.61 2.53 4.58
N MET A 52 3.52 1.94 4.08
CA MET A 52 3.42 1.48 2.69
C MET A 52 3.71 2.62 1.70
N ALA A 53 3.02 3.76 1.85
CA ALA A 53 3.22 4.91 0.97
C ALA A 53 4.65 5.48 1.05
N GLN A 54 5.26 5.49 2.24
CA GLN A 54 6.66 5.93 2.39
C GLN A 54 7.65 4.99 1.69
N ARG A 55 7.44 3.67 1.77
CA ARG A 55 8.29 2.70 1.06
C ARG A 55 8.17 2.85 -0.45
N ALA A 56 6.94 2.97 -0.98
CA ALA A 56 6.71 3.23 -2.39
C ALA A 56 7.40 4.54 -2.84
N ALA A 57 7.25 5.62 -2.06
CA ALA A 57 7.91 6.90 -2.35
C ALA A 57 9.44 6.80 -2.31
N GLY A 58 10.01 5.98 -1.41
CA GLY A 58 11.45 5.70 -1.39
C GLY A 58 11.96 5.03 -2.67
N ALA A 59 11.09 4.35 -3.42
CA ALA A 59 11.36 3.79 -4.74
C ALA A 59 10.98 4.75 -5.89
N GLY A 60 10.62 5.99 -5.59
CA GLY A 60 10.18 6.99 -6.59
C GLY A 60 8.73 6.79 -7.07
N ILE A 61 7.92 5.99 -6.37
CA ILE A 61 6.54 5.65 -6.76
C ILE A 61 5.56 6.37 -5.83
N ALA A 62 4.55 7.02 -6.40
CA ALA A 62 3.43 7.61 -5.66
C ALA A 62 3.84 8.62 -4.56
N GLU A 63 4.90 9.42 -4.78
CA GLU A 63 5.39 10.41 -3.80
C GLU A 63 4.29 11.35 -3.29
N THR A 64 3.38 11.78 -4.17
CA THR A 64 2.24 12.63 -3.82
C THR A 64 1.29 11.95 -2.82
N ALA A 65 1.07 10.63 -2.95
CA ALA A 65 0.24 9.87 -2.02
C ALA A 65 0.89 9.82 -0.61
N ALA A 66 2.21 9.64 -0.56
CA ALA A 66 2.95 9.66 0.71
C ALA A 66 2.89 11.03 1.40
N VAL A 67 2.97 12.12 0.63
CA VAL A 67 2.79 13.49 1.14
C VAL A 67 1.38 13.70 1.67
N ALA A 68 0.35 13.28 0.92
CA ALA A 68 -1.04 13.42 1.32
C ALA A 68 -1.34 12.70 2.65
N LEU A 69 -0.79 11.50 2.85
CA LEU A 69 -0.96 10.73 4.09
C LEU A 69 -0.18 11.29 5.29
N ARG A 70 0.85 12.12 5.06
CA ARG A 70 1.63 12.81 6.10
C ARG A 70 0.94 14.07 6.63
N ALA A 71 -0.06 14.62 5.92
CA ALA A 71 -0.77 15.81 6.34
C ALA A 71 -1.35 15.66 7.78
N GLN A 72 -1.29 16.74 8.56
CA GLN A 72 -1.73 16.75 9.95
C GLN A 72 -3.27 16.61 10.05
N GLY A 73 -3.75 15.66 10.86
CA GLY A 73 -5.17 15.40 11.09
C GLY A 73 -5.52 13.91 11.04
N LYS A 74 -6.73 13.54 11.48
CA LYS A 74 -7.32 12.21 11.25
C LYS A 74 -8.06 12.27 9.92
N PRO A 75 -7.52 11.72 8.82
CA PRO A 75 -8.17 11.80 7.51
C PRO A 75 -9.48 11.01 7.52
N GLN A 76 -10.47 11.47 6.74
CA GLN A 76 -11.73 10.74 6.59
C GLN A 76 -11.51 9.51 5.71
N SER A 77 -12.32 8.46 5.89
CA SER A 77 -12.18 7.22 5.12
C SER A 77 -12.22 7.42 3.61
N LYS A 78 -13.05 8.34 3.11
CA LYS A 78 -13.11 8.69 1.68
C LYS A 78 -11.78 9.26 1.16
N ASP A 79 -11.08 10.06 1.97
CA ASP A 79 -9.85 10.71 1.57
C ASP A 79 -8.73 9.68 1.53
N VAL A 80 -8.72 8.78 2.51
CA VAL A 80 -7.75 7.67 2.56
C VAL A 80 -7.98 6.68 1.42
N GLU A 81 -9.23 6.38 1.09
CA GLU A 81 -9.58 5.54 -0.07
C GLU A 81 -9.05 6.15 -1.38
N ALA A 82 -9.28 7.44 -1.60
CA ALA A 82 -8.78 8.13 -2.80
C ALA A 82 -7.24 8.11 -2.90
N VAL A 83 -6.56 8.29 -1.77
CA VAL A 83 -5.09 8.24 -1.73
C VAL A 83 -4.57 6.82 -1.95
N LEU A 84 -5.21 5.80 -1.37
CA LEU A 84 -4.88 4.39 -1.58
C LEU A 84 -5.09 3.96 -3.03
N GLU A 85 -6.16 4.44 -3.66
CA GLU A 85 -6.43 4.19 -5.07
C GLU A 85 -5.37 4.84 -5.98
N THR A 86 -4.90 6.04 -5.61
CA THR A 86 -3.79 6.71 -6.29
C THR A 86 -2.49 5.92 -6.15
N LEU A 87 -2.19 5.46 -4.93
CA LEU A 87 -1.03 4.60 -4.66
C LEU A 87 -1.10 3.30 -5.49
N ARG A 88 -2.24 2.60 -5.47
CA ARG A 88 -2.47 1.37 -6.23
C ARG A 88 -2.20 1.58 -7.72
N ARG A 89 -2.79 2.63 -8.32
CA ARG A 89 -2.61 2.93 -9.76
C ARG A 89 -1.16 3.27 -10.11
N ALA A 90 -0.47 3.99 -9.24
CA ALA A 90 0.94 4.31 -9.45
C ALA A 90 1.81 3.06 -9.39
N LEU A 91 1.54 2.13 -8.48
CA LEU A 91 2.20 0.83 -8.41
C LEU A 91 1.92 -0.02 -9.67
N GLU A 92 0.68 -0.06 -10.15
CA GLU A 92 0.32 -0.76 -11.40
C GLU A 92 0.99 -0.19 -12.63
N ALA A 93 1.14 1.14 -12.69
CA ALA A 93 1.80 1.82 -13.80
C ALA A 93 3.33 1.78 -13.70
N SER A 94 3.87 1.36 -12.55
CA SER A 94 5.31 1.27 -12.36
C SER A 94 5.85 0.01 -13.04
N PRO A 95 7.03 0.06 -13.68
CA PRO A 95 7.64 -1.11 -14.27
C PRO A 95 7.94 -2.13 -13.16
N VAL A 96 7.19 -3.21 -13.15
CA VAL A 96 7.53 -4.41 -12.37
C VAL A 96 8.76 -5.02 -13.05
N PRO A 97 9.81 -5.45 -12.33
CA PRO A 97 10.86 -6.23 -12.97
C PRO A 97 10.22 -7.42 -13.66
N GLU A 98 10.48 -7.57 -14.96
CA GLU A 98 10.09 -8.73 -15.77
C GLU A 98 10.83 -9.97 -15.24
N PHE A 99 10.37 -10.55 -14.13
CA PHE A 99 10.64 -11.96 -13.86
C PHE A 99 9.67 -12.81 -14.70
N GLU A 100 9.83 -12.72 -16.02
CA GLU A 100 9.46 -13.83 -16.88
C GLU A 100 10.32 -15.03 -16.45
N TRP A 101 9.67 -16.08 -15.96
CA TRP A 101 10.34 -17.35 -15.76
C TRP A 101 10.77 -17.87 -17.14
N PRO A 102 12.06 -18.17 -17.39
CA PRO A 102 12.41 -18.88 -18.60
C PRO A 102 11.80 -20.28 -18.54
N SER A 103 10.94 -20.55 -19.52
CA SER A 103 10.42 -21.87 -19.87
C SER A 103 11.52 -22.89 -20.12
#